data_AF-A0A353WGL3-F1
#
_entry.id   AF-A0A353WGL3-F1
#
_cell.length_a   1.000
_cell.length_b   1.000
_cell.length_c   1.000
_cell.angle_alpha   90.00
_cell.angle_beta   90.00
_cell.angle_gamma   90.00
#
_symmetry.space_group_name_H-M   'P 1'
#
loop_
_entity.id
_entity.type
_entity.pdbx_description
1 polymer ?
#
loop_
_entity_poly.entity_id
_entity_poly.type
_entity_poly.pdbx_seq_one_letter_code
_entity_poly.pdbx_strand_id
1 'polypeptide(L)'
;MSDLAEFVAANADKIRKIESIFIKYPRLTSILDCIEECREMSKFSEEPQCMFITGGSGVGKTSLIRQYSSRWPSIEMPDGDIHPVFKTSIPASATIKSVATAMLSDLGDLAA
;
A
#
# COMPACT_ATOMS: atom_id res chain seq x y z
N MET A 1 -16.59 -10.74 -30.26
CA MET A 1 -15.38 -10.72 -29.39
C MET A 1 -14.33 -9.71 -29.89
N SER A 2 -14.31 -9.33 -31.17
CA SER A 2 -13.45 -8.25 -31.71
C SER A 2 -13.87 -6.84 -31.28
N ASP A 3 -15.18 -6.53 -31.26
CA ASP A 3 -15.68 -5.17 -30.95
C ASP A 3 -15.34 -4.67 -29.54
N LEU A 4 -15.32 -5.56 -28.53
CA LEU A 4 -15.02 -5.17 -27.15
C LEU A 4 -13.54 -4.79 -26.99
N ALA A 5 -12.64 -5.49 -27.69
CA ALA A 5 -11.21 -5.19 -27.66
C ALA A 5 -10.91 -3.87 -28.37
N GLU A 6 -11.58 -3.60 -29.50
CA GLU A 6 -11.49 -2.32 -30.21
C GLU A 6 -12.00 -1.14 -29.38
N PHE A 7 -13.14 -1.32 -28.69
CA PHE A 7 -13.68 -0.29 -27.80
C PHE A 7 -12.76 0.02 -26.62
N VAL A 8 -12.18 -1.02 -26.00
CA VAL A 8 -11.23 -0.87 -24.89
C VAL A 8 -9.95 -0.18 -25.38
N ALA A 9 -9.42 -0.56 -26.53
CA ALA A 9 -8.24 0.08 -27.11
C ALA A 9 -8.48 1.57 -27.41
N ALA A 10 -9.61 1.90 -28.04
CA ALA A 10 -9.97 3.28 -28.38
C ALA A 10 -10.21 4.18 -27.16
N ASN A 11 -10.55 3.61 -25.99
CA ASN A 11 -10.85 4.35 -24.76
C ASN A 11 -9.88 4.06 -23.60
N ALA A 12 -8.76 3.37 -23.86
CA ALA A 12 -7.86 2.88 -22.82
C ALA A 12 -7.41 3.99 -21.85
N ASP A 13 -7.07 5.17 -22.36
CA ASP A 13 -6.64 6.30 -21.54
C ASP A 13 -7.76 6.87 -20.66
N LYS A 14 -9.00 6.89 -21.17
CA LYS A 14 -10.17 7.33 -20.39
C LYS A 14 -10.48 6.33 -19.28
N ILE A 15 -10.43 5.04 -19.61
CA ILE A 15 -10.65 3.95 -18.65
C ILE A 15 -9.59 4.01 -17.54
N ARG A 16 -8.30 4.10 -17.90
CA ARG A 16 -7.20 4.25 -16.93
C ARG A 16 -7.37 5.47 -16.04
N LYS A 17 -7.77 6.61 -16.61
CA LYS A 17 -8.04 7.82 -15.81
C LYS A 17 -9.16 7.56 -14.80
N ILE A 18 -10.29 6.98 -15.22
CA ILE A 18 -11.41 6.67 -14.34
C ILE A 18 -11.00 5.68 -13.24
N GLU A 19 -10.29 4.61 -13.59
CA GLU A 19 -9.81 3.61 -12.63
C GLU A 19 -8.80 4.17 -11.63
N SER A 20 -8.07 5.22 -11.99
CA SER A 20 -7.14 5.91 -11.09
C SER A 20 -7.80 6.90 -10.13
N ILE A 21 -9.10 7.19 -10.30
CA ILE A 21 -9.81 8.15 -9.45
C ILE A 21 -9.96 7.56 -8.05
N PHE A 22 -9.34 8.21 -7.08
CA PHE A 22 -9.48 7.90 -5.67
C PHE A 22 -10.23 9.03 -4.95
N ILE A 23 -11.46 8.76 -4.52
CA ILE A 23 -12.32 9.76 -3.88
C ILE A 23 -11.97 9.86 -2.39
N LYS A 24 -11.37 10.99 -2.00
CA LYS A 24 -11.16 11.33 -0.59
C LYS A 24 -12.45 11.89 0.01
N TYR A 25 -12.78 11.42 1.21
CA TYR A 25 -13.91 11.93 2.00
C TYR A 25 -13.42 12.15 3.45
N PRO A 26 -14.11 12.97 4.26
CA PRO A 26 -13.56 13.48 5.53
C PRO A 26 -13.00 12.39 6.45
N ARG A 27 -13.75 11.31 6.70
CA ARG A 27 -13.29 10.20 7.56
C ARG A 27 -12.05 9.49 7.02
N LEU A 28 -11.94 9.32 5.70
CA LEU A 28 -10.76 8.70 5.09
C LEU A 28 -9.54 9.61 5.21
N THR A 29 -9.72 10.91 5.01
CA THR A 29 -8.65 11.90 5.21
C THR A 29 -8.12 11.83 6.64
N SER A 30 -9.00 11.82 7.65
CA SER A 30 -8.57 11.71 9.05
C SER A 30 -7.78 10.43 9.34
N ILE A 31 -8.14 9.28 8.74
CA ILE A 31 -7.37 8.04 8.92
C ILE A 31 -5.99 8.18 8.27
N LEU A 32 -5.90 8.75 7.07
CA LEU A 32 -4.62 8.97 6.39
C LEU A 32 -3.72 9.94 7.18
N ASP A 33 -4.30 10.97 7.79
CA ASP A 33 -3.57 11.93 8.63
C ASP A 33 -3.01 11.24 9.88
N CYS A 34 -3.78 10.36 10.54
CA CYS A 34 -3.26 9.56 11.66
C CYS A 34 -2.09 8.64 11.26
N ILE A 35 -2.15 8.03 10.07
CA ILE A 35 -1.04 7.18 9.58
C ILE A 35 0.20 8.04 9.30
N GLU A 36 0.00 9.24 8.74
CA GLU A 36 1.08 10.21 8.50
C GLU A 36 1.72 10.65 9.82
N GLU A 37 0.92 10.99 10.83
CA GLU A 37 1.38 11.34 12.17
C GLU A 37 2.24 10.22 12.79
N CYS A 38 1.78 8.96 12.76
CA CYS A 38 2.59 7.84 13.26
C CYS A 38 3.97 7.75 12.58
N ARG A 39 4.03 8.02 11.26
CA ARG A 39 5.29 7.97 10.49
C ARG A 39 6.19 9.16 10.74
N GLU A 40 5.65 10.37 10.91
CA GLU A 40 6.47 11.54 11.20
C GLU A 40 6.99 11.51 12.64
N MET A 41 6.17 11.06 13.59
CA MET A 41 6.58 10.91 14.98
C MET A 41 7.66 9.84 15.18
N SER A 42 7.72 8.81 14.33
CA SER A 42 8.77 7.78 14.42
C SER A 42 10.18 8.32 14.12
N LYS A 43 10.31 9.50 13.53
CA LYS A 43 11.62 10.16 13.30
C LYS A 43 12.18 10.82 14.55
N PHE A 44 11.33 11.10 15.54
CA PHE A 44 11.70 11.87 16.74
C PHE A 44 11.54 11.06 18.03
N SER A 45 10.65 10.08 18.05
CA SER A 45 10.39 9.25 19.22
C SER A 45 11.23 7.98 19.20
N GLU A 46 11.81 7.61 20.35
CA GLU A 46 12.46 6.30 20.56
C GLU A 46 11.43 5.16 20.49
N GLU A 47 10.18 5.44 20.90
CA GLU A 47 9.05 4.52 20.79
C GLU A 47 8.02 5.06 19.79
N PRO A 48 7.98 4.56 18.54
CA PRO A 48 7.05 5.04 17.54
C PRO A 48 5.60 4.63 17.87
N GLN A 49 4.65 5.52 17.57
CA GLN A 49 3.23 5.23 17.74
C GLN A 49 2.76 4.23 16.67
N CYS A 50 1.86 3.32 17.08
CA CYS A 50 1.23 2.34 16.21
C CYS A 50 -0.28 2.61 16.08
N MET A 51 -0.85 2.27 14.93
CA MET A 51 -2.27 2.38 14.66
C MET A 51 -2.87 1.01 14.34
N PHE A 52 -4.07 0.74 14.87
CA PHE A 52 -4.85 -0.45 14.52
C PHE A 52 -6.14 -0.05 13.79
N ILE A 53 -6.26 -0.46 12.53
CA ILE A 53 -7.41 -0.12 11.67
C ILE A 53 -8.32 -1.34 11.53
N THR A 54 -9.58 -1.20 11.93
CA THR A 54 -10.59 -2.27 11.86
C THR A 54 -11.75 -1.90 10.94
N GLY A 55 -12.54 -2.91 10.56
CA GLY A 55 -13.76 -2.75 9.75
C GLY A 55 -14.11 -4.03 8.99
N GLY A 56 -15.35 -4.12 8.49
CA GLY A 56 -15.82 -5.28 7.73
C GLY A 56 -15.05 -5.54 6.43
N SER A 57 -15.26 -6.69 5.80
CA SER A 57 -14.73 -6.95 4.45
C SER A 57 -15.34 -5.96 3.45
N GLY A 58 -14.58 -5.57 2.42
CA GLY A 58 -15.07 -4.67 1.36
C GLY A 58 -15.17 -3.17 1.73
N VAL A 59 -14.89 -2.76 2.97
CA VAL A 59 -14.97 -1.33 3.39
C VAL A 59 -13.80 -0.46 2.92
N GLY A 60 -12.90 -1.00 2.09
CA GLY A 60 -11.81 -0.23 1.48
C GLY A 60 -10.49 -0.19 2.29
N LYS A 61 -10.29 -1.03 3.31
CA LYS A 61 -9.03 -1.07 4.09
C LYS A 61 -7.80 -1.33 3.22
N THR A 62 -7.87 -2.33 2.33
CA THR A 62 -6.78 -2.65 1.39
C THR A 62 -6.53 -1.50 0.41
N SER A 63 -7.60 -0.83 -0.05
CA SER A 63 -7.51 0.33 -0.93
C SER A 63 -6.86 1.52 -0.24
N LEU A 64 -7.18 1.76 1.04
CA LEU A 64 -6.57 2.78 1.87
C LEU A 64 -5.06 2.56 2.01
N ILE A 65 -4.64 1.35 2.39
CA ILE A 65 -3.22 1.01 2.53
C ILE A 65 -2.49 1.19 1.20
N ARG A 66 -3.09 0.72 0.09
CA ARG A 66 -2.51 0.86 -1.26
C ARG A 66 -2.33 2.31 -1.68
N GLN A 67 -3.32 3.17 -1.38
CA GLN A 67 -3.27 4.58 -1.71
C GLN A 67 -2.22 5.33 -0.88
N TYR A 68 -2.07 4.98 0.40
CA TYR A 68 -1.05 5.59 1.24
C TYR A 68 0.36 5.16 0.81
N SER A 69 0.58 3.87 0.57
CA SER A 69 1.89 3.36 0.13
C SER A 69 2.31 3.89 -1.24
N SER A 70 1.37 4.10 -2.17
CA SER A 70 1.71 4.62 -3.51
C SER A 70 2.22 6.06 -3.49
N ARG A 71 1.96 6.82 -2.42
CA ARG A 71 2.50 8.18 -2.23
C ARG A 71 4.00 8.17 -1.88
N TRP A 72 4.51 7.04 -1.42
CA TRP A 72 5.87 6.88 -0.89
C TRP A 72 6.57 5.69 -1.56
N PRO A 73 6.86 5.79 -2.87
CA PRO A 73 7.50 4.71 -3.61
C PRO A 73 8.91 4.43 -3.10
N SER A 74 9.39 3.21 -3.34
CA SER A 74 10.79 2.84 -3.10
C SER A 74 11.73 3.69 -3.95
N ILE A 75 12.93 3.94 -3.43
CA ILE A 75 13.98 4.71 -4.07
C ILE A 75 15.18 3.79 -4.24
N GLU A 76 15.53 3.48 -5.48
CA GLU A 76 16.74 2.72 -5.81
C GLU A 76 17.98 3.57 -5.51
N MET A 77 18.92 3.02 -4.74
CA MET A 77 20.22 3.64 -4.49
C MET A 77 21.36 2.68 -4.87
N PRO A 78 22.58 3.18 -5.14
CA PRO A 78 23.71 2.32 -5.50
C PRO A 78 24.03 1.22 -4.49
N ASP A 79 23.76 1.48 -3.20
CA ASP A 79 24.08 0.59 -2.09
C ASP A 79 22.86 -0.20 -1.57
N GLY A 80 21.70 -0.09 -2.24
CA GLY A 80 20.45 -0.77 -1.88
C GLY A 80 19.22 0.12 -1.95
N ASP A 81 18.03 -0.47 -1.82
CA ASP A 81 16.78 0.27 -1.96
C ASP A 81 16.32 0.88 -0.63
N ILE A 82 15.81 2.10 -0.69
CA ILE A 82 15.13 2.76 0.43
C ILE A 82 13.63 2.58 0.24
N HIS A 83 12.96 1.98 1.23
CA HIS A 83 11.50 1.82 1.27
C HIS A 83 10.89 2.74 2.33
N PRO A 84 10.40 3.95 1.99
CA PRO A 84 9.89 4.89 2.99
C PRO A 84 8.59 4.42 3.65
N VAL A 85 7.81 3.61 2.92
CA VAL A 85 6.65 2.87 3.43
C VAL A 85 6.76 1.42 2.97
N PHE A 86 6.99 0.53 3.93
CA PHE A 86 6.99 -0.90 3.70
C PHE A 86 5.60 -1.50 3.95
N LYS A 87 5.10 -2.28 3.00
CA LYS A 87 3.78 -2.94 3.08
C LYS A 87 3.97 -4.44 2.89
N THR A 88 3.46 -5.22 3.83
CA THR A 88 3.40 -6.68 3.73
C THR A 88 2.01 -7.21 4.09
N SER A 89 1.73 -8.47 3.75
CA SER A 89 0.52 -9.18 4.16
C SER A 89 0.86 -10.33 5.08
N ILE A 90 0.13 -10.45 6.19
CA ILE A 90 0.27 -11.61 7.08
C ILE A 90 -0.29 -12.85 6.35
N PRO A 91 0.50 -13.92 6.18
CA PRO A 91 0.04 -15.14 5.50
C PRO A 91 -0.99 -15.89 6.37
N ALA A 92 -1.82 -16.73 5.73
CA ALA A 92 -2.86 -17.50 6.41
C ALA A 92 -2.29 -18.42 7.52
N SER A 93 -1.10 -18.98 7.32
CA SER A 93 -0.34 -19.71 8.33
C SER A 93 0.57 -18.73 9.07
N ALA A 94 0.03 -17.89 9.97
CA ALA A 94 0.75 -16.78 10.63
C ALA A 94 1.72 -17.24 11.74
N THR A 95 2.78 -17.95 11.36
CA THR A 95 3.94 -18.22 12.23
C THR A 95 4.96 -17.08 12.15
N ILE A 96 5.84 -16.95 13.14
CA ILE A 96 6.95 -15.98 13.09
C ILE A 96 7.77 -16.17 11.81
N LYS A 97 8.09 -17.43 11.45
CA LYS A 97 8.86 -17.76 10.25
C LYS A 97 8.15 -17.32 8.97
N SER A 98 6.87 -17.64 8.82
CA SER A 98 6.14 -17.31 7.59
C SER A 98 5.88 -15.82 7.44
N VAL A 99 5.68 -15.08 8.54
CA VAL A 99 5.60 -13.61 8.50
C VAL A 99 6.95 -13.01 8.09
N ALA A 100 8.05 -13.50 8.67
CA ALA A 100 9.39 -13.05 8.31
C ALA A 100 9.73 -13.35 6.83
N THR A 101 9.43 -14.56 6.35
CA THR A 101 9.58 -14.93 4.93
C THR A 101 8.75 -14.02 4.02
N ALA A 102 7.49 -13.75 4.36
CA ALA A 102 6.65 -12.83 3.57
C ALA A 102 7.23 -11.42 3.53
N MET A 103 7.75 -10.92 4.66
CA MET A 103 8.39 -9.61 4.73
C MET A 103 9.64 -9.52 3.85
N LEU A 104 10.50 -10.53 3.89
CA LEU A 104 11.72 -10.59 3.07
C LEU A 104 11.40 -10.70 1.58
N SER A 105 10.41 -11.53 1.23
CA SER A 105 9.94 -11.65 -0.15
C SER A 105 9.40 -10.32 -0.70
N ASP A 106 8.62 -9.59 0.11
CA ASP A 106 8.09 -8.27 -0.25
C ASP A 106 9.17 -7.17 -0.36
N LEU A 107 10.35 -7.37 0.27
CA LEU A 107 11.55 -6.53 0.11
C LEU A 107 12.39 -6.89 -1.13
N GLY A 108 12.04 -7.96 -1.84
CA GLY A 108 12.76 -8.41 -3.04
C GLY A 108 13.78 -9.53 -2.80
N ASP A 109 13.82 -10.14 -1.61
CA ASP A 109 14.62 -11.35 -1.39
C ASP A 109 13.96 -12.54 -2.09
N LEU A 110 14.57 -12.97 -3.21
CA LEU A 110 14.08 -14.08 -4.03
C LEU A 110 14.37 -15.46 -3.42
N ALA A 111 15.12 -15.54 -2.30
CA ALA A 111 15.52 -16.78 -1.66
C ALA A 111 14.78 -17.08 -0.33
N ALA A 112 13.83 -16.24 0.07
CA ALA A 112 13.14 -16.26 1.38
C ALA A 112 12.07 -17.36 1.56
#